data_AF-A0A0K9CNN8-F1
#
_entry.id   AF-A0A0K9CNN8-F1
#
_cell.length_a   1.000
_cell.length_b   1.000
_cell.length_c   1.000
_cell.angle_alpha   90.00
_cell.angle_beta   90.00
_cell.angle_gamma   90.00
#
_symmetry.space_group_name_H-M   'P 1'
#
loop_
_entity.id
_entity.type
_entity.pdbx_description
1 polymer ?
#
loop_
_entity_poly.entity_id
_entity_poly.type
_entity_poly.pdbx_seq_one_letter_code
_entity_poly.pdbx_strand_id
1 'polypeptide(L)'
;MKKGNLLGIVALINIISAAFYGILLIFRYSPPPSSFNEIIILSISGIVISGISYALYGEGLREVSMEKAMIICLAEPVLNPLWVYLGKGEIPSMTTVIGSILILLSAIIDIVFSIKNNKKTITN
;
A
#
# COMPACT_ATOMS: atom_id res chain seq x y z
N MET A 1 -23.71 8.02 7.52
CA MET A 1 -23.04 6.76 7.90
C MET A 1 -22.04 7.08 9.00
N LYS A 2 -22.10 6.42 10.17
CA LYS A 2 -21.08 6.64 11.22
C LYS A 2 -19.72 6.23 10.67
N LYS A 3 -18.83 7.21 10.53
CA LYS A 3 -17.43 7.00 10.14
C LYS A 3 -16.81 6.04 11.16
N GLY A 4 -16.54 4.79 10.76
CA GLY A 4 -15.85 3.82 11.62
C GLY A 4 -14.50 4.35 12.07
N ASN A 5 -14.01 3.88 13.23
CA ASN A 5 -12.69 4.23 13.72
C ASN A 5 -11.64 3.55 12.83
N LEU A 6 -11.07 4.32 11.89
CA LEU A 6 -10.08 3.85 10.94
C LEU A 6 -8.87 3.24 11.65
N LEU A 7 -8.39 3.91 12.70
CA LEU A 7 -7.23 3.45 13.46
C LEU A 7 -7.50 2.09 14.13
N GLY A 8 -8.73 1.89 14.61
CA GLY A 8 -9.17 0.60 15.15
C GLY A 8 -9.21 -0.51 14.09
N ILE A 9 -9.64 -0.21 12.86
CA ILE A 9 -9.65 -1.17 11.75
C ILE A 9 -8.23 -1.55 11.36
N VAL A 10 -7.34 -0.57 11.19
CA VAL A 10 -5.93 -0.81 10.84
C VAL A 10 -5.22 -1.61 11.94
N ALA A 11 -5.48 -1.31 13.21
CA ALA A 11 -4.93 -2.07 14.34
C ALA A 11 -5.41 -3.53 14.32
N LEU A 12 -6.70 -3.77 14.08
CA LEU A 12 -7.26 -5.11 14.00
C LEU A 12 -6.64 -5.93 12.86
N ILE A 13 -6.50 -5.32 11.68
CA ILE A 13 -5.84 -5.96 10.53
C ILE A 13 -4.41 -6.36 10.88
N ASN A 14 -3.63 -5.45 11.47
CA ASN A 14 -2.24 -5.73 11.84
C ASN A 14 -2.11 -6.81 12.93
N ILE A 15 -3.03 -6.87 13.89
CA ILE A 15 -3.05 -7.95 14.91
C ILE A 15 -3.32 -9.30 14.25
N ILE A 16 -4.29 -9.36 13.33
CA ILE A 16 -4.60 -10.59 12.57
C ILE A 16 -3.40 -11.01 11.72
N SER A 17 -2.76 -10.07 11.02
CA SER A 17 -1.54 -10.32 10.25
C SER A 17 -0.39 -10.80 11.15
N ALA A 18 -0.19 -10.18 12.31
CA ALA A 18 0.84 -10.59 13.26
C ALA A 18 0.62 -12.02 13.78
N ALA A 19 -0.63 -12.38 14.10
CA ALA A 19 -0.98 -13.76 14.49
C ALA A 19 -0.72 -14.75 13.35
N PHE A 20 -1.13 -14.40 12.12
CA PHE A 20 -0.91 -15.22 10.93
C PHE A 20 0.59 -15.44 10.64
N TYR A 21 1.39 -14.37 10.64
CA TYR A 21 2.84 -14.48 10.47
C TYR A 21 3.52 -15.17 11.65
N GLY A 22 3.01 -15.00 12.87
CA GLY A 22 3.49 -15.71 14.06
C GLY A 22 3.35 -17.24 13.92
N ILE A 23 2.24 -17.72 13.37
CA ILE A 23 2.07 -19.14 13.04
C ILE A 23 3.03 -19.56 11.93
N LEU A 24 3.19 -18.73 10.89
CA LEU A 24 4.10 -19.01 9.78
C LEU A 24 5.57 -19.13 10.23
N LEU A 25 5.98 -18.41 11.28
CA LEU A 25 7.33 -18.49 11.84
C LEU A 25 7.69 -19.87 12.37
N ILE A 26 6.71 -20.67 12.83
CA ILE A 26 6.93 -22.06 13.28
C ILE A 26 7.49 -22.92 12.13
N PHE A 27 7.11 -22.60 10.90
CA PHE A 27 7.53 -23.32 9.69
C PHE A 27 8.77 -22.70 9.02
N ARG A 28 9.32 -21.61 9.56
CA ARG A 28 10.50 -20.92 8.99
C ARG A 28 11.78 -21.41 9.66
N TYR A 29 12.78 -21.79 8.85
CA TYR A 29 14.08 -22.25 9.32
C TYR A 29 15.06 -21.14 9.78
N SER A 30 14.71 -19.86 9.65
CA SER A 30 15.58 -18.76 10.04
C SER A 30 15.23 -18.27 11.45
N PRO A 31 16.23 -18.05 12.33
CA PRO A 31 15.98 -17.57 13.68
C PRO A 31 15.36 -16.16 13.64
N PRO A 32 14.43 -15.85 14.56
CA PRO A 32 13.91 -14.51 14.70
C PRO A 32 15.03 -13.53 15.08
N PRO A 33 14.88 -12.23 14.76
CA PRO A 33 15.83 -11.21 15.16
C PRO A 33 16.07 -11.27 16.66
N SER A 34 17.33 -11.41 17.05
CA SER A 34 17.73 -11.70 18.43
C SER A 34 18.62 -10.61 19.02
N SER A 35 19.19 -9.75 18.17
CA SER A 35 19.97 -8.60 18.64
C SER A 35 19.06 -7.46 19.06
N PHE A 36 19.47 -6.75 20.12
CA PHE A 36 18.73 -5.59 20.62
C PHE A 36 18.58 -4.49 19.56
N ASN A 37 19.60 -4.32 18.71
CA ASN A 37 19.58 -3.37 17.61
C ASN A 37 18.54 -3.73 16.53
N GLU A 38 18.43 -5.00 16.15
CA GLU A 38 17.40 -5.45 15.20
C GLU A 38 16.00 -5.23 15.75
N ILE A 39 15.78 -5.52 17.03
CA ILE A 39 14.48 -5.30 17.69
C ILE A 39 14.12 -3.82 17.68
N ILE A 40 15.07 -2.93 17.97
CA ILE A 40 14.85 -1.47 17.91
C ILE A 40 14.49 -1.02 16.50
N ILE A 41 15.27 -1.42 15.49
CA ILE A 41 15.04 -1.04 14.09
C ILE A 41 13.66 -1.52 13.63
N LEU A 42 13.31 -2.77 13.95
CA LEU A 42 12.01 -3.35 13.62
C LEU A 42 10.87 -2.61 14.33
N SER A 43 11.05 -2.26 15.61
CA SER A 43 10.05 -1.52 16.39
C SER A 43 9.82 -0.12 15.83
N ILE A 44 10.89 0.61 15.49
CA ILE A 44 10.80 1.94 14.87
C ILE A 44 10.12 1.82 13.51
N SER A 45 10.52 0.84 12.69
CA SER A 45 9.91 0.62 11.37
C SER A 45 8.42 0.30 11.45
N GLY A 46 8.00 -0.55 12.37
CA GLY A 46 6.59 -0.92 12.51
C GLY A 46 5.74 0.19 13.12
N ILE A 47 6.18 0.75 14.25
CA ILE A 47 5.37 1.70 15.03
C ILE A 47 5.40 3.08 14.40
N VAL A 48 6.60 3.60 14.10
CA VAL A 48 6.77 4.99 13.68
C VAL A 48 6.58 5.09 12.17
N ILE A 49 7.31 4.31 11.38
CA ILE A 49 7.29 4.45 9.92
C ILE A 49 5.95 3.95 9.36
N SER A 50 5.62 2.67 9.57
CA SER A 50 4.40 2.09 9.01
C SER A 50 3.14 2.60 9.72
N GLY A 51 3.15 2.70 11.04
CA GLY A 51 1.98 3.15 11.82
C GLY A 51 1.51 4.56 11.43
N ILE A 52 2.43 5.53 11.36
CA ILE A 52 2.10 6.90 10.94
C ILE A 52 1.69 6.94 9.47
N SER A 53 2.41 6.21 8.60
CA SER A 53 2.10 6.17 7.16
C SER A 53 0.69 5.66 6.90
N TYR A 54 0.26 4.57 7.56
CA TYR A 54 -1.09 4.04 7.38
C TYR A 54 -2.18 4.95 7.95
N ALA A 55 -1.91 5.61 9.08
CA ALA A 55 -2.86 6.57 9.65
C ALA A 55 -3.10 7.75 8.70
N LEU A 56 -2.02 8.36 8.17
CA LEU A 56 -2.10 9.46 7.22
C LEU A 56 -2.72 9.01 5.88
N TYR A 57 -2.30 7.86 5.37
CA TYR A 57 -2.80 7.30 4.12
C TYR A 57 -4.31 7.06 4.19
N GLY A 58 -4.77 6.36 5.23
CA GLY A 58 -6.18 6.03 5.36
C GLY A 58 -7.04 7.26 5.67
N GLU A 59 -6.57 8.24 6.45
CA GLU A 59 -7.32 9.49 6.65
C GLU A 59 -7.39 10.31 5.35
N GLY A 60 -6.27 10.47 4.63
CA GLY A 60 -6.26 11.18 3.35
C GLY A 60 -7.16 10.52 2.29
N LEU A 61 -7.22 9.19 2.26
CA LEU A 61 -8.07 8.46 1.33
C LEU A 61 -9.58 8.69 1.58
N ARG A 62 -9.97 9.08 2.80
CA ARG A 62 -11.36 9.40 3.16
C ARG A 62 -11.78 10.80 2.73
N GLU A 63 -10.84 11.67 2.41
CA GLU A 63 -11.11 13.05 2.02
C GLU A 63 -11.19 13.23 0.50
N VAL A 64 -10.69 12.27 -0.27
CA VAL A 64 -10.72 12.30 -1.74
C VAL A 64 -11.91 11.53 -2.30
N SER A 65 -12.31 11.86 -3.54
CA SER A 65 -13.34 11.10 -4.24
C SER A 65 -12.86 9.67 -4.53
N MET A 66 -13.80 8.75 -4.72
CA MET A 66 -13.50 7.34 -4.96
C MET A 66 -12.58 7.15 -6.18
N GLU A 67 -12.75 7.93 -7.25
CA GLU A 67 -11.90 7.81 -8.42
C GLU A 67 -10.45 8.21 -8.10
N LYS A 68 -10.26 9.31 -7.37
CA LYS A 68 -8.92 9.76 -6.94
C LYS A 68 -8.27 8.77 -5.97
N ALA A 69 -9.06 8.21 -5.04
CA ALA A 69 -8.59 7.19 -4.12
C ALA A 69 -8.02 5.98 -4.87
N MET A 70 -8.73 5.48 -5.89
CA MET A 70 -8.26 4.34 -6.69
C MET A 70 -6.96 4.66 -7.43
N ILE A 71 -6.82 5.86 -8.00
CA ILE A 71 -5.58 6.28 -8.67
C ILE A 71 -4.42 6.29 -7.68
N ILE A 72 -4.62 6.82 -6.47
CA ILE A 72 -3.60 6.82 -5.41
C ILE A 72 -3.20 5.39 -5.03
N CYS A 73 -4.17 4.48 -4.85
CA CYS A 73 -3.90 3.07 -4.57
C CYS A 73 -3.11 2.39 -5.69
N LEU A 74 -3.41 2.69 -6.96
CA LEU A 74 -2.69 2.12 -8.11
C LEU A 74 -1.29 2.71 -8.29
N ALA A 75 -1.04 3.90 -7.76
CA ALA A 75 0.28 4.53 -7.80
C ALA A 75 1.27 3.86 -6.84
N GLU A 76 0.82 3.34 -5.69
CA GLU A 76 1.66 2.67 -4.68
C GLU A 76 2.60 1.60 -5.27
N PRO A 77 2.13 0.57 -6.02
CA PRO A 77 3.00 -0.46 -6.57
C PRO A 77 3.97 0.05 -7.64
N VAL A 78 3.68 1.19 -8.27
CA VAL A 78 4.56 1.84 -9.25
C VAL A 78 5.65 2.66 -8.53
N LEU A 79 5.28 3.32 -7.43
CA LEU A 79 6.19 4.11 -6.63
C LEU A 79 7.20 3.24 -5.88
N ASN A 80 6.82 2.03 -5.46
CA ASN A 80 7.72 1.14 -4.71
C ASN A 80 9.07 0.87 -5.43
N PRO A 81 9.11 0.38 -6.69
CA PRO A 81 10.36 0.23 -7.45
C PRO A 81 11.08 1.56 -7.70
N LEU A 82 10.34 2.65 -7.90
CA LEU A 82 10.91 3.97 -8.14
C LEU A 82 11.68 4.48 -6.92
N TRP A 83 11.12 4.33 -5.72
CA TRP A 83 11.78 4.73 -4.47
C TRP A 83 13.01 3.89 -4.18
N VAL A 84 12.96 2.58 -4.46
CA VAL A 84 14.11 1.69 -4.30
C VAL A 84 15.24 2.09 -5.25
N TYR A 85 14.91 2.39 -6.52
CA TYR A 85 15.89 2.91 -7.47
C TYR A 85 16.52 4.23 -7.00
N LEU A 86 15.71 5.20 -6.54
CA LEU A 86 16.20 6.50 -6.10
C LEU A 86 16.98 6.44 -4.78
N GLY A 87 16.54 5.63 -3.82
CA GLY A 87 17.10 5.59 -2.47
C GLY A 87 18.26 4.61 -2.31
N LYS A 88 18.26 3.50 -3.04
CA LYS A 88 19.29 2.45 -2.96
C LYS A 88 20.12 2.32 -4.24
N GLY A 89 19.69 2.90 -5.36
CA GLY A 89 20.35 2.72 -6.65
C GLY A 89 20.09 1.35 -7.28
N GLU A 90 19.20 0.54 -6.71
CA GLU A 90 18.88 -0.78 -7.23
C GLU A 90 18.03 -0.65 -8.51
N ILE A 91 18.59 -1.11 -9.63
CA ILE A 91 17.91 -1.05 -10.92
C ILE A 91 16.78 -2.08 -10.92
N PRO A 92 15.50 -1.66 -11.08
CA PRO A 92 14.38 -2.58 -11.11
C PRO A 92 14.51 -3.53 -12.30
N SER A 93 14.17 -4.80 -12.06
CA SER A 93 14.19 -5.82 -13.10
C SER A 93 13.21 -5.50 -14.25
N MET A 94 13.44 -6.06 -15.43
CA MET A 94 12.55 -5.85 -16.59
C MET A 94 11.11 -6.29 -16.31
N THR A 95 10.92 -7.35 -15.51
CA THR A 95 9.57 -7.80 -15.13
C THR A 95 8.88 -6.80 -14.20
N THR A 96 9.62 -6.19 -13.27
CA THR A 96 9.11 -5.10 -12.42
C THR A 96 8.65 -3.92 -13.27
N VAL A 97 9.47 -3.49 -14.25
CA VAL A 97 9.15 -2.37 -15.14
C VAL A 97 7.90 -2.68 -15.97
N ILE A 98 7.81 -3.86 -16.56
CA ILE A 98 6.63 -4.30 -17.35
C ILE A 98 5.38 -4.29 -16.46
N GLY A 99 5.47 -4.83 -15.24
CA GLY A 99 4.39 -4.84 -14.27
C GLY A 99 3.91 -3.42 -13.93
N SER A 100 4.83 -2.51 -13.63
CA SER A 100 4.51 -1.10 -13.35
C SER A 100 3.83 -0.42 -14.55
N ILE A 101 4.31 -0.66 -15.78
CA ILE A 101 3.69 -0.14 -16.99
C ILE A 101 2.26 -0.68 -17.17
N LEU A 102 2.04 -1.97 -16.94
CA LEU A 102 0.71 -2.59 -17.06
C LEU A 102 -0.29 -2.03 -16.05
N ILE A 103 0.15 -1.78 -14.81
CA ILE A 103 -0.69 -1.17 -13.77
C ILE A 103 -1.09 0.25 -14.20
N LEU A 104 -0.13 1.06 -14.64
CA LEU A 104 -0.39 2.42 -15.12
C LEU A 104 -1.33 2.43 -16.33
N LEU A 105 -1.09 1.56 -17.31
CA LEU A 105 -1.91 1.48 -18.51
C LEU A 105 -3.35 1.10 -18.18
N SER A 106 -3.54 0.11 -17.30
CA SER A 106 -4.87 -0.31 -16.83
C SER A 106 -5.59 0.82 -16.11
N ALA A 107 -4.88 1.56 -15.23
CA ALA A 107 -5.42 2.72 -14.54
C ALA A 107 -5.89 3.81 -15.52
N ILE A 108 -5.06 4.14 -16.51
CA ILE A 108 -5.39 5.14 -17.54
C ILE A 108 -6.63 4.72 -18.34
N ILE A 109 -6.69 3.45 -18.74
CA ILE A 109 -7.84 2.90 -19.47
C ILE A 109 -9.11 3.03 -18.63
N ASP A 110 -9.08 2.63 -17.36
CA ASP A 110 -10.23 2.70 -16.47
C ASP A 110 -10.72 4.15 -16.27
N ILE A 111 -9.80 5.09 -16.06
CA ILE A 111 -10.11 6.52 -15.96
C ILE A 111 -10.80 7.03 -17.24
N VAL A 112 -10.27 6.67 -18.42
CA VAL A 112 -10.83 7.10 -19.71
C VAL A 112 -12.23 6.52 -19.92
N PHE A 113 -12.43 5.23 -19.61
CA PHE A 113 -13.76 4.59 -19.69
C PHE A 113 -14.75 5.20 -18.69
N SER A 114 -14.32 5.45 -17.46
CA SER A 114 -15.14 6.08 -16.43
C SER A 114 -15.61 7.47 -16.85
N ILE A 115 -14.70 8.32 -17.37
CA ILE A 115 -15.04 9.66 -17.89
C ILE A 115 -16.04 9.57 -19.06
N LYS A 116 -15.83 8.63 -20.00
CA LYS A 116 -16.72 8.45 -21.15
C LYS A 116 -18.13 8.01 -20.74
N ASN A 117 -18.22 7.10 -19.78
CA ASN A 117 -19.50 6.58 -19.30
C ASN A 117 -20.28 7.64 -18.51
N ASN A 118 -19.59 8.42 -17.68
CA ASN A 118 -20.20 9.48 -16.88
C ASN A 118 -20.80 10.60 -17.77
N LYS A 119 -20.13 10.96 -18.87
CA LYS A 119 -20.69 11.91 -19.86
C LYS A 119 -21.98 11.42 -20.52
N LYS A 120 -22.07 10.11 -20.83
CA LYS A 120 -23.24 9.52 -21.50
C LYS A 120 -24.49 9.51 -20.61
N THR A 121 -24.31 9.40 -19.29
CA THR A 121 -25.40 9.44 -18.31
C THR A 121 -25.99 10.84 -18.08
N ILE A 122 -25.20 11.90 -18.32
CA ILE A 122 -25.66 13.30 -18.14
C ILE A 122 -26.41 13.81 -19.38
N THR A 123 -26.20 13.20 -20.55
CA THR A 123 -26.81 13.61 -21.83
C THR A 123 -28.06 12.83 -22.22
N ASN A 124 -28.52 11.88 -21.40
CA ASN A 124 -29.78 11.15 -21.54
C ASN A 124 -30.76 11.61 -20.45
#